data_AF-A0A645IR03-F1
#
_entry.id   AF-A0A645IR03-F1
#
_cell.length_a   1.000
_cell.length_b   1.000
_cell.length_c   1.000
_cell.angle_alpha   90.00
_cell.angle_beta   90.00
_cell.angle_gamma   90.00
#
_symmetry.space_group_name_H-M   'P 1'
#
loop_
_entity.id
_entity.type
_entity.pdbx_description
1 polymer ?
#
loop_
_entity_poly.entity_id
_entity_poly.type
_entity_poly.pdbx_seq_one_letter_code
_entity_poly.pdbx_strand_id
1 'polypeptide(L)'
;MPLDYKKHYEYIAALPDLLVLGYRVMRDRRVLAKDKWIIGLSLGYFLSPIDIIPDKFPVLGAIDDLALFVFGVNHLTNRIPLPIVVEHWSGDLKTLKFVKDNIGKIMGMTGSSNIERVYDLVDEKLDEKFGAYQDDDFYFKNPVVPTSVEI
;
A
#
# COMPACT_ATOMS: atom_id res chain seq x y z
N MET A 1 -27.99 18.65 -6.05
CA MET A 1 -26.91 17.86 -6.69
C MET A 1 -27.13 16.40 -6.36
N PRO A 2 -27.26 15.48 -7.32
CA PRO A 2 -27.24 14.07 -6.99
C PRO A 2 -25.79 13.70 -6.61
N LEU A 3 -25.59 13.32 -5.35
CA LEU A 3 -24.33 12.73 -4.90
C LEU A 3 -24.18 11.38 -5.61
N ASP A 4 -23.10 11.18 -6.36
CA ASP A 4 -22.77 9.93 -7.04
C ASP A 4 -22.38 8.85 -6.01
N TYR A 5 -23.39 8.30 -5.32
CA TYR A 5 -23.24 7.35 -4.22
C TYR A 5 -22.55 6.05 -4.63
N LYS A 6 -22.65 5.67 -5.91
CA LYS A 6 -22.06 4.43 -6.43
C LYS A 6 -20.54 4.47 -6.30
N LYS A 7 -19.94 5.60 -6.66
CA LYS A 7 -18.48 5.74 -6.62
C LYS A 7 -17.93 5.67 -5.19
N HIS A 8 -18.61 6.26 -4.22
CA HIS A 8 -18.20 6.20 -2.81
C HIS A 8 -18.39 4.81 -2.20
N TYR A 9 -19.45 4.11 -2.61
CA TYR A 9 -19.69 2.73 -2.17
C TYR A 9 -18.58 1.78 -2.61
N GLU A 10 -18.06 1.92 -3.84
CA GLU A 10 -16.97 1.05 -4.33
C GLU A 10 -15.70 1.13 -3.47
N TYR A 11 -15.36 2.31 -2.94
CA TYR A 11 -14.21 2.43 -2.03
C TYR A 11 -14.46 1.74 -0.69
N ILE A 12 -15.64 1.95 -0.09
CA ILE A 12 -15.98 1.36 1.21
C ILE A 12 -16.12 -0.16 1.08
N ALA A 13 -16.73 -0.64 0.00
CA ALA A 13 -16.88 -2.06 -0.30
C ALA A 13 -15.52 -2.75 -0.52
N ALA A 14 -14.51 -2.02 -1.01
CA ALA A 14 -13.15 -2.55 -1.19
C ALA A 14 -12.36 -2.66 0.12
N LEU A 15 -12.77 -1.98 1.20
CA LEU A 15 -12.00 -1.94 2.46
C LEU A 15 -11.69 -3.33 3.04
N PRO A 16 -12.67 -4.26 3.19
CA PRO A 16 -12.37 -5.57 3.74
C PRO A 16 -11.37 -6.35 2.88
N ASP A 17 -11.50 -6.27 1.56
CA ASP A 17 -10.59 -6.93 0.63
C ASP A 17 -9.18 -6.33 0.66
N LEU A 18 -9.06 -5.01 0.83
CA LEU A 18 -7.76 -4.33 0.99
C LEU A 18 -7.04 -4.74 2.26
N LEU A 19 -7.77 -4.88 3.37
CA LEU A 19 -7.20 -5.36 4.64
C LEU A 19 -6.73 -6.82 4.53
N VAL A 20 -7.53 -7.67 3.90
CA VAL A 20 -7.18 -9.08 3.65
C VAL A 20 -5.99 -9.18 2.70
N LEU A 21 -5.95 -8.37 1.64
CA LEU A 21 -4.84 -8.29 0.70
C LEU A 21 -3.55 -7.93 1.44
N GLY A 22 -3.55 -6.84 2.21
CA GLY A 22 -2.37 -6.40 2.96
C GLY A 22 -1.87 -7.48 3.91
N TYR A 23 -2.78 -8.11 4.66
CA TYR A 23 -2.43 -9.21 5.55
C TYR A 23 -1.79 -10.40 4.82
N ARG A 24 -2.33 -10.81 3.67
CA ARG A 24 -1.81 -11.94 2.87
C ARG A 24 -0.46 -11.60 2.22
N VAL A 25 -0.33 -10.41 1.64
CA VAL A 25 0.91 -9.90 1.05
C VAL A 25 2.02 -9.84 2.10
N MET A 26 1.73 -9.39 3.32
CA MET A 26 2.71 -9.40 4.42
C MET A 26 3.25 -10.80 4.76
N ARG A 27 2.48 -11.85 4.49
CA ARG A 27 2.88 -13.25 4.73
C ARG A 27 3.59 -13.89 3.54
N ASP A 28 3.57 -13.25 2.37
CA ASP A 28 4.27 -13.72 1.19
C ASP A 28 5.80 -13.56 1.33
N ARG A 29 6.57 -14.58 0.98
CA ARG A 29 8.04 -14.57 1.11
C ARG A 29 8.73 -13.74 0.02
N ARG A 30 8.04 -13.48 -1.10
CA ARG A 30 8.51 -12.68 -2.24
C ARG A 30 8.47 -11.18 -1.95
N VAL A 31 7.68 -10.77 -0.96
CA VAL A 31 7.52 -9.36 -0.55
C VAL A 31 8.69 -8.95 0.34
N LEU A 32 9.33 -7.82 0.01
CA LEU A 32 10.47 -7.30 0.76
C LEU A 32 10.04 -6.88 2.17
N ALA A 33 10.93 -7.04 3.15
CA ALA A 33 10.62 -6.76 4.55
C ALA A 33 10.20 -5.30 4.79
N LYS A 34 10.77 -4.35 4.06
CA LYS A 34 10.40 -2.92 4.13
C LYS A 34 8.93 -2.67 3.78
N ASP A 35 8.40 -3.35 2.77
CA ASP A 35 7.03 -3.10 2.30
C ASP A 35 6.04 -3.75 3.26
N LYS A 36 6.43 -4.87 3.89
CA LYS A 36 5.66 -5.44 5.00
C LYS A 36 5.55 -4.48 6.17
N TRP A 37 6.62 -3.74 6.49
CA TRP A 37 6.59 -2.70 7.51
C TRP A 37 5.70 -1.53 7.09
N ILE A 38 5.82 -1.05 5.86
CA ILE A 38 4.96 0.04 5.34
C ILE A 38 3.49 -0.37 5.41
N ILE A 39 3.12 -1.52 4.84
CA ILE A 39 1.75 -2.04 4.83
C ILE A 39 1.27 -2.26 6.27
N GLY A 40 2.09 -2.89 7.12
CA GLY A 40 1.75 -3.18 8.50
C GLY A 40 1.51 -1.91 9.33
N LEU A 41 2.35 -0.89 9.17
CA LEU A 41 2.18 0.41 9.83
C LEU A 41 0.91 1.10 9.33
N SER A 42 0.72 1.21 8.01
CA SER A 42 -0.44 1.90 7.45
C SER A 42 -1.78 1.24 7.81
N LEU A 43 -1.88 -0.09 7.64
CA LEU A 43 -3.13 -0.81 7.93
C LEU A 43 -3.33 -0.99 9.43
N GLY A 44 -2.26 -1.28 10.16
CA GLY A 44 -2.30 -1.44 11.62
C GLY A 44 -2.71 -0.14 12.30
N TYR A 45 -2.22 0.99 11.83
CA TYR A 45 -2.58 2.30 12.36
C TYR A 45 -4.04 2.65 12.08
N PHE A 46 -4.51 2.45 10.84
CA PHE A 46 -5.93 2.67 10.48
C PHE A 46 -6.91 1.83 11.32
N LEU A 47 -6.53 0.60 11.68
CA LEU A 47 -7.32 -0.28 12.53
C LEU A 47 -7.07 -0.08 14.03
N SER A 48 -6.08 0.72 14.41
CA SER A 48 -5.66 0.86 15.79
C SER A 48 -6.66 1.71 16.57
N PRO A 49 -7.19 1.23 17.70
CA PRO A 49 -7.94 2.06 18.64
C PRO A 49 -7.03 2.96 19.50
N ILE A 50 -5.70 2.85 19.37
CA ILE A 50 -4.69 3.48 20.22
C ILE A 50 -3.72 4.30 19.36
N ASP A 51 -3.34 5.48 19.84
CA ASP A 51 -2.32 6.35 19.25
C ASP A 51 -0.91 5.80 19.57
N ILE A 52 -0.39 4.91 18.71
CA ILE A 52 0.83 4.11 18.96
C ILE A 52 2.10 4.84 18.47
N ILE A 53 1.99 5.83 17.58
CA ILE A 53 3.14 6.51 17.01
C ILE A 53 3.70 7.52 18.02
N PRO A 54 4.93 7.33 18.54
CA PRO A 54 5.52 8.30 19.44
C PRO A 54 5.78 9.62 18.71
N ASP A 55 5.59 10.76 19.40
CA ASP A 55 5.89 12.13 18.91
C ASP A 55 7.32 12.31 18.32
N LYS A 56 8.20 11.33 18.55
CA LYS A 56 9.58 11.29 18.06
C LYS A 56 9.71 10.97 16.57
N PHE A 57 8.62 10.64 15.88
CA PHE A 57 8.60 10.44 14.42
C PHE A 57 8.00 11.68 13.72
N PRO A 58 8.79 12.75 13.49
CA PRO A 58 8.30 14.03 12.98
C PRO A 58 7.64 13.94 11.59
N VAL A 59 7.94 12.87 10.84
CA VAL A 59 7.38 12.61 9.51
C VAL A 59 5.96 12.02 9.60
N LEU A 60 5.70 11.16 10.59
CA LEU A 60 4.41 10.47 10.72
C LEU A 60 3.36 11.38 11.39
N GLY A 61 3.75 12.21 12.37
CA GLY A 61 2.84 13.16 13.02
C GLY A 61 2.30 14.28 12.11
N ALA A 62 2.82 14.39 10.88
CA ALA A 62 2.30 15.31 9.86
C ALA A 62 1.25 14.66 8.93
N ILE A 63 1.05 13.34 9.03
CA ILE A 63 0.15 12.56 8.18
C ILE A 63 -1.06 12.15 9.03
N ASP A 64 -2.25 12.56 8.61
CA ASP A 64 -3.53 12.13 9.21
C ASP A 64 -3.76 10.62 8.99
N ASP A 65 -4.49 9.94 9.90
CA ASP A 65 -4.71 8.49 9.88
C ASP A 65 -5.27 7.97 8.56
N LEU A 66 -6.20 8.71 7.96
CA LEU A 66 -6.77 8.35 6.66
C LEU A 66 -5.75 8.51 5.53
N ALA A 67 -4.90 9.54 5.60
CA ALA A 67 -3.85 9.76 4.61
C ALA A 67 -2.78 8.65 4.68
N LEU A 68 -2.43 8.18 5.89
CA LEU A 68 -1.49 7.07 6.06
C LEU A 68 -2.08 5.74 5.54
N PHE A 69 -3.39 5.53 5.71
CA PHE A 69 -4.08 4.39 5.13
C PHE A 69 -4.08 4.44 3.59
N VAL A 70 -4.49 5.56 3.00
CA VAL A 70 -4.48 5.77 1.54
C VAL A 70 -3.07 5.58 0.97
N PHE A 71 -2.05 6.03 1.70
CA PHE A 71 -0.66 5.78 1.41
C PHE A 71 -0.31 4.29 1.36
N GLY A 72 -0.67 3.53 2.40
CA GLY A 72 -0.43 2.10 2.46
C GLY A 72 -1.12 1.36 1.32
N VAL A 73 -2.35 1.74 0.99
CA VAL A 73 -3.10 1.17 -0.14
C VAL A 73 -2.41 1.51 -1.47
N ASN A 74 -2.00 2.76 -1.68
CA ASN A 74 -1.29 3.17 -2.89
C ASN A 74 0.00 2.37 -3.08
N HIS A 75 0.78 2.24 -2.01
CA HIS A 75 2.02 1.46 -2.00
C HIS A 75 1.73 -0.02 -2.30
N LEU A 76 0.74 -0.62 -1.62
CA LEU A 76 0.31 -2.00 -1.82
C LEU A 76 -0.09 -2.28 -3.29
N THR A 77 -0.78 -1.35 -3.95
CA THR A 77 -1.28 -1.56 -5.32
C THR A 77 -0.33 -1.16 -6.45
N ASN A 78 0.70 -0.35 -6.16
CA ASN A 78 1.59 0.22 -7.18
C ASN A 78 3.08 -0.11 -6.99
N ARG A 79 3.52 -0.59 -5.83
CA ARG A 79 4.93 -0.98 -5.59
C ARG A 79 5.13 -2.48 -5.53
N ILE A 80 4.18 -3.21 -4.96
CA ILE A 80 4.23 -4.67 -4.94
C ILE A 80 3.99 -5.18 -6.37
N PRO A 81 4.78 -6.17 -6.85
CA PRO A 81 4.58 -6.76 -8.15
C PRO A 81 3.12 -7.17 -8.39
N LEU A 82 2.56 -6.78 -9.52
CA LEU A 82 1.16 -7.01 -9.84
C LEU A 82 0.74 -8.48 -9.73
N PRO A 83 1.57 -9.48 -10.13
CA PRO A 83 1.22 -10.88 -9.97
C PRO A 83 0.97 -11.26 -8.50
N ILE A 84 1.76 -10.74 -7.57
CA ILE A 84 1.61 -11.00 -6.13
C ILE A 84 0.31 -10.35 -5.62
N VAL A 85 0.05 -9.11 -6.01
CA VAL A 85 -1.18 -8.39 -5.61
C VAL A 85 -2.43 -9.12 -6.09
N VAL A 86 -2.45 -9.52 -7.36
CA VAL A 86 -3.58 -10.22 -7.98
C VAL A 86 -3.77 -11.61 -7.36
N GLU A 87 -2.68 -12.34 -7.07
CA GLU A 87 -2.73 -13.66 -6.44
C GLU A 87 -3.39 -13.63 -5.05
N HIS A 88 -3.15 -12.56 -4.28
CA HIS A 88 -3.66 -12.44 -2.91
C HIS A 88 -5.00 -11.72 -2.80
N TRP A 89 -5.47 -11.06 -3.86
CA TRP A 89 -6.72 -10.31 -3.88
C TRP A 89 -7.95 -11.23 -3.69
N SER A 90 -8.82 -10.89 -2.72
CA SER A 90 -10.04 -11.66 -2.42
C SER A 90 -11.29 -11.16 -3.15
N GLY A 91 -11.29 -9.91 -3.61
CA GLY A 91 -12.42 -9.30 -4.30
C GLY A 91 -12.41 -9.56 -5.81
N ASP A 92 -13.23 -8.83 -6.55
CA ASP A 92 -13.22 -8.89 -8.01
C ASP A 92 -12.13 -7.98 -8.61
N LEU A 93 -11.62 -8.35 -9.79
CA LEU A 93 -10.55 -7.61 -10.45
C LEU A 93 -10.97 -6.21 -10.93
N LYS A 94 -12.28 -5.95 -11.12
CA LYS A 94 -12.76 -4.62 -11.50
C LYS A 94 -12.61 -3.67 -10.32
N THR A 95 -12.95 -4.11 -9.11
CA THR A 95 -12.75 -3.36 -7.87
C THR A 95 -11.26 -3.10 -7.61
N LEU A 96 -10.39 -4.11 -7.77
CA LEU A 96 -8.94 -3.90 -7.64
C LEU A 96 -8.42 -2.86 -8.63
N LYS A 97 -8.82 -2.97 -9.91
CA LYS A 97 -8.45 -2.02 -10.95
C LYS A 97 -9.00 -0.62 -10.64
N PHE A 98 -10.24 -0.52 -10.17
CA PHE A 98 -10.83 0.74 -9.75
C PHE A 98 -10.02 1.42 -8.64
N VAL A 99 -9.64 0.67 -7.59
CA VAL A 99 -8.79 1.20 -6.53
C VAL A 99 -7.45 1.67 -7.09
N LYS A 100 -6.75 0.81 -7.84
CA LYS A 100 -5.44 1.14 -8.42
C LYS A 100 -5.47 2.39 -9.33
N ASP A 101 -6.50 2.51 -10.16
CA ASP A 101 -6.65 3.64 -11.12
C ASP A 101 -7.05 4.96 -10.43
N ASN A 102 -7.61 4.91 -9.22
CA ASN A 102 -8.11 6.09 -8.51
C ASN A 102 -7.33 6.45 -7.24
N ILE A 103 -6.57 5.53 -6.64
CA ILE A 103 -5.89 5.77 -5.36
C ILE A 103 -4.88 6.91 -5.44
N GLY A 104 -4.16 7.03 -6.57
CA GLY A 104 -3.25 8.17 -6.80
C GLY A 104 -3.99 9.51 -6.88
N LYS A 105 -5.22 9.53 -7.40
CA LYS A 105 -6.05 10.75 -7.41
C LYS A 105 -6.51 11.12 -6.00
N ILE A 106 -6.87 10.13 -5.19
CA ILE A 106 -7.26 10.35 -3.79
C ILE A 106 -6.07 10.91 -3.01
N MET A 107 -4.89 10.34 -3.19
CA MET A 107 -3.65 10.83 -2.58
C MET A 107 -3.33 12.28 -2.98
N GLY A 108 -3.50 12.65 -4.26
CA GLY A 108 -3.34 14.04 -4.70
C GLY A 108 -4.41 14.98 -4.12
N MET A 109 -5.60 14.47 -3.80
CA MET A 109 -6.72 15.25 -3.21
C MET A 109 -6.59 15.45 -1.69
N THR A 110 -5.83 14.62 -0.96
CA THR A 110 -5.62 14.81 0.49
C THR A 110 -4.77 16.05 0.83
N GLY A 111 -4.39 16.86 -0.18
CA GLY A 111 -3.98 18.25 0.01
C GLY A 111 -2.51 18.47 0.35
N SER A 112 -1.65 17.48 0.20
CA SER A 112 -0.28 17.56 0.68
C SER A 112 0.74 17.16 -0.38
N SER A 113 1.26 18.13 -1.12
CA SER A 113 2.52 17.99 -1.87
C SER A 113 3.68 17.51 -0.98
N ASN A 114 3.51 17.61 0.34
CA ASN A 114 4.43 17.11 1.34
C ASN A 114 4.37 15.57 1.51
N ILE A 115 3.20 14.92 1.35
CA ILE A 115 3.08 13.45 1.50
C ILE A 115 3.73 12.74 0.32
N GLU A 116 3.54 13.21 -0.91
CA GLU A 116 4.21 12.63 -2.08
C GLU A 116 5.73 12.72 -1.92
N ARG A 117 6.26 13.88 -1.51
CA ARG A 117 7.70 14.01 -1.23
C ARG A 117 8.18 13.10 -0.10
N VAL A 118 7.41 12.97 0.98
CA VAL A 118 7.74 12.05 2.07
C VAL A 118 7.72 10.60 1.58
N TYR A 119 6.73 10.24 0.77
CA TYR A 119 6.64 8.93 0.14
C TYR A 119 7.87 8.65 -0.71
N ASP A 120 8.18 9.53 -1.64
CA ASP A 120 9.31 9.39 -2.55
C ASP A 120 10.62 9.29 -1.77
N LEU A 121 10.82 10.13 -0.74
CA LEU A 121 12.02 10.09 0.11
C LEU A 121 12.13 8.82 0.96
N VAL A 122 11.02 8.34 1.51
CA VAL A 122 11.00 7.11 2.32
C VAL A 122 11.25 5.92 1.41
N ASP A 123 10.58 5.86 0.27
CA ASP A 123 10.71 4.79 -0.72
C ASP A 123 12.12 4.74 -1.31
N GLU A 124 12.67 5.87 -1.76
CA GLU A 124 14.06 5.99 -2.25
C GLU A 124 15.07 5.45 -1.22
N LYS A 125 15.00 5.91 0.03
CA LYS A 125 15.90 5.44 1.10
C LYS A 125 15.74 3.97 1.45
N LEU A 126 14.52 3.44 1.34
CA LEU A 126 14.24 2.04 1.63
C LEU A 126 14.69 1.15 0.48
N ASP A 127 14.54 1.58 -0.77
CA ASP A 127 15.05 0.90 -1.97
C ASP A 127 16.58 0.79 -1.93
N GLU A 128 17.28 1.88 -1.60
CA GLU A 128 18.73 1.86 -1.41
C GLU A 128 19.17 0.85 -0.35
N LYS A 129 18.42 0.73 0.75
CA LYS A 129 18.81 -0.08 1.91
C LYS A 129 18.39 -1.55 1.83
N PHE A 130 17.24 -1.84 1.22
CA PHE A 130 16.62 -3.17 1.24
C PHE A 130 16.40 -3.77 -0.15
N GLY A 131 16.83 -3.08 -1.22
CA GLY A 131 16.68 -3.51 -2.61
C GLY A 131 15.34 -3.13 -3.23
N ALA A 132 15.16 -3.41 -4.52
CA ALA A 132 13.95 -3.12 -5.29
C ALA A 132 13.37 -4.39 -5.93
N TYR A 133 12.09 -4.34 -6.30
CA TYR A 133 11.45 -5.43 -7.04
C TYR A 133 11.97 -5.50 -8.48
N GLN A 134 12.04 -6.72 -9.01
CA GLN A 134 12.13 -6.96 -10.44
C GLN A 134 10.81 -6.57 -11.14
N ASP A 135 10.81 -6.54 -12.47
CA ASP A 135 9.59 -6.30 -13.25
C ASP A 135 8.52 -7.39 -13.08
N ASP A 136 7.28 -7.08 -13.47
CA ASP A 136 6.15 -8.00 -13.34
C ASP A 136 6.34 -9.30 -14.15
N ASP A 137 7.02 -9.26 -15.31
CA ASP A 137 7.24 -10.45 -16.15
C ASP A 137 8.10 -11.49 -15.43
N PHE A 138 9.05 -11.04 -14.61
CA PHE A 138 9.83 -11.93 -13.75
C PHE A 138 8.92 -12.73 -12.81
N TYR A 139 7.96 -12.05 -12.15
CA TYR A 139 7.06 -12.68 -11.17
C TYR A 139 6.00 -13.57 -11.83
N PHE A 140 5.55 -13.25 -13.04
CA PHE A 140 4.69 -14.14 -13.82
C PHE A 140 5.39 -15.44 -14.21
N LYS A 141 6.70 -15.40 -14.48
CA LYS A 141 7.51 -16.56 -14.87
C LYS A 141 7.97 -17.39 -13.67
N ASN A 142 8.20 -16.76 -12.52
CA ASN A 142 8.78 -17.39 -11.33
C ASN A 142 7.91 -17.13 -10.08
N PRO A 143 6.85 -17.91 -9.84
CA PRO A 143 5.91 -17.65 -8.76
C PRO A 143 6.46 -17.94 -7.36
N VAL A 144 7.67 -18.50 -7.19
CA VAL A 144 8.26 -18.82 -5.88
C VAL A 144 9.72 -18.35 -5.84
N VAL A 145 10.01 -17.23 -5.18
CA VAL A 145 11.39 -16.82 -4.86
C VAL A 145 11.47 -16.36 -3.38
N PRO A 146 12.39 -16.90 -2.57
CA PRO A 146 12.60 -16.45 -1.19
C PRO A 146 13.52 -15.23 -1.09
N THR A 147 13.12 -14.35 -0.17
CA THR A 147 13.84 -13.39 0.68
C THR A 147 15.38 -13.36 0.52
N SER A 148 15.93 -12.17 0.31
CA SER A 148 17.35 -11.83 0.11
C SER A 148 17.99 -12.41 -1.16
N VAL A 149 17.95 -11.62 -2.24
CA VAL A 149 19.17 -11.48 -3.04
C VAL A 149 20.19 -10.88 -2.07
N GLU A 150 21.12 -11.72 -1.61
CA GLU A 150 22.32 -11.25 -0.92
C GLU A 150 22.99 -10.22 -1.83
N ILE A 151 23.07 -8.98 -1.35
CA ILE A 151 24.00 -7.96 -1.85
C ILE A 151 25.19 -7.95 -0.89
#